data_AF-A0A8C6ZQQ5-F1
#
_entry.id   AF-A0A8C6ZQQ5-F1
#
_cell.length_a   1.000
_cell.length_b   1.000
_cell.length_c   1.000
_cell.angle_alpha   90.00
_cell.angle_beta   90.00
_cell.angle_gamma   90.00
#
_symmetry.space_group_name_H-M   'P 1'
#
loop_
_entity.id
_entity.type
_entity.pdbx_description
1 polymer ?
#
loop_
_entity_poly.entity_id
_entity_poly.type
_entity_poly.pdbx_seq_one_letter_code
_entity_poly.pdbx_strand_id
1 'polypeptide(L)'
;WGVLELLNLFYMPEPQCKKSNISNIIDHLGGAPRRRKLYCATKYHLQVHPGGRINGTLEKNSAFSILEITAVDVGIVAIKGLFSGRYLAMNKRGRLYASENYNAECEFVERIHELGYNTYASRLYQTVPNGGNTKRKASAERLWYVSVNGKGRPRRGFKTRRTQKSSLFLPRVLDNKDHEMVRLFHTSAKYRESLLKPPSKNQRRRRGH
;
A
#
# COMPACT_ATOMS: atom_id res chain seq x y z
N TRP A 1 -4.05 27.80 -46.16
CA TRP A 1 -4.46 26.58 -45.44
C TRP A 1 -3.24 25.93 -44.79
N GLY A 2 -2.79 26.52 -43.69
CA GLY A 2 -1.54 26.16 -43.03
C GLY A 2 -1.42 26.80 -41.66
N VAL A 3 -1.29 25.92 -40.65
CA VAL A 3 -0.46 26.07 -39.45
C VAL A 3 -0.59 27.35 -38.61
N LEU A 4 -1.79 27.79 -38.23
CA LEU A 4 -1.97 28.77 -37.13
C LEU A 4 -3.31 28.59 -36.38
N GLU A 5 -3.68 27.36 -36.03
CA GLU A 5 -4.92 27.11 -35.26
C GLU A 5 -4.77 26.04 -34.17
N LEU A 6 -3.62 26.00 -33.51
CA LEU A 6 -3.39 25.12 -32.34
C LEU A 6 -2.71 25.82 -31.15
N LEU A 7 -2.70 27.16 -31.11
CA LEU A 7 -2.11 27.93 -30.00
C LEU A 7 -3.16 28.74 -29.22
N ASN A 8 -4.39 28.24 -29.07
CA ASN A 8 -5.40 28.93 -28.27
C ASN A 8 -6.27 28.05 -27.35
N LEU A 9 -5.81 26.85 -27.00
CA LEU A 9 -6.47 26.02 -25.98
C LEU A 9 -5.73 25.95 -24.64
N PHE A 10 -4.72 26.80 -24.44
CA PHE A 10 -3.90 26.84 -23.21
C PHE A 10 -4.09 28.10 -22.36
N TYR A 11 -5.29 28.71 -22.39
CA TYR A 11 -5.65 29.69 -21.38
C TYR A 11 -7.12 29.54 -20.95
N MET A 12 -7.36 28.62 -20.01
CA MET A 12 -8.51 28.68 -19.13
C MET A 12 -8.00 29.02 -17.72
N PRO A 13 -8.47 30.11 -17.09
CA PRO A 13 -8.03 30.51 -15.77
C PRO A 13 -8.62 29.60 -14.66
N GLU A 14 -7.89 29.51 -13.56
CA GLU A 14 -8.13 28.66 -12.38
C GLU A 14 -9.58 28.73 -11.82
N PRO A 15 -10.12 27.62 -11.30
CA PRO A 15 -11.00 27.66 -10.16
C PRO A 15 -10.16 27.61 -8.87
N GLN A 16 -10.10 28.74 -8.17
CA GLN A 16 -9.49 28.79 -6.84
C GLN A 16 -10.27 27.94 -5.83
N CYS A 17 -9.61 26.90 -5.32
CA CYS A 17 -10.05 26.25 -4.09
C CYS A 17 -8.82 25.97 -3.22
N LYS A 18 -8.66 26.76 -2.15
CA LYS A 18 -7.62 26.59 -1.13
C LYS A 18 -7.68 25.16 -0.56
N LYS A 19 -6.76 24.30 -0.98
CA LYS A 19 -6.55 22.97 -0.40
C LYS A 19 -5.05 22.77 -0.16
N SER A 20 -4.76 22.28 1.04
CA SER A 20 -3.45 22.04 1.67
C SER A 20 -2.29 21.71 0.71
N ASN A 21 -1.11 22.27 0.98
CA ASN A 21 0.17 22.15 0.26
C ASN A 21 0.62 20.71 -0.14
N ILE A 22 -0.01 19.65 0.36
CA ILE A 22 0.35 18.26 0.06
C ILE A 22 -0.30 17.77 -1.25
N SER A 23 -1.47 18.28 -1.64
CA SER A 23 -2.15 17.83 -2.87
C SER A 23 -1.39 18.21 -4.14
N ASN A 24 -0.78 19.40 -4.16
CA ASN A 24 -0.09 19.92 -5.33
C ASN A 24 1.24 19.19 -5.63
N ILE A 25 1.86 18.58 -4.61
CA ILE A 25 3.11 17.82 -4.77
C ILE A 25 2.83 16.46 -5.43
N ILE A 26 1.67 15.85 -5.12
CA ILE A 26 1.27 14.52 -5.63
C ILE A 26 0.96 14.58 -7.14
N ASP A 27 0.39 15.68 -7.62
CA ASP A 27 0.04 15.84 -9.03
C ASP A 27 1.28 16.07 -9.92
N HIS A 28 2.37 16.63 -9.38
CA HIS A 28 3.56 16.99 -10.16
C HIS A 28 4.62 15.88 -10.28
N LEU A 29 4.54 14.82 -9.47
CA LEU A 29 5.60 13.79 -9.37
C LEU A 29 5.26 12.40 -9.94
N GLY A 30 4.07 12.16 -10.50
CA GLY A 30 3.84 10.98 -11.35
C GLY A 30 2.61 10.13 -11.03
N GLY A 31 1.45 10.63 -11.47
CA GLY A 31 0.25 9.83 -11.73
C GLY A 31 -0.77 9.81 -10.60
N ALA A 32 -2.04 9.92 -10.97
CA ALA A 32 -3.17 9.81 -10.06
C ALA A 32 -3.09 8.52 -9.20
N PRO A 33 -3.53 8.56 -7.92
CA PRO A 33 -3.48 7.40 -7.05
C PRO A 33 -4.09 6.15 -7.69
N ARG A 34 -3.31 5.06 -7.74
CA ARG A 34 -3.74 3.82 -8.40
C ARG A 34 -4.41 2.89 -7.40
N ARG A 35 -5.72 2.66 -7.59
CA ARG A 35 -6.51 1.72 -6.79
C ARG A 35 -6.25 0.30 -7.22
N ARG A 36 -5.70 -0.53 -6.33
CA ARG A 36 -5.29 -1.92 -6.60
C ARG A 36 -5.54 -2.81 -5.40
N LYS A 37 -5.55 -4.11 -5.63
CA LYS A 37 -5.33 -5.11 -4.58
C LYS A 37 -3.93 -5.68 -4.70
N LEU A 38 -3.20 -5.81 -3.61
CA LEU A 38 -1.88 -6.45 -3.60
C LEU A 38 -2.01 -7.94 -3.29
N TYR A 39 -1.95 -8.77 -4.33
CA TYR A 39 -2.06 -10.22 -4.22
C TYR A 39 -0.68 -10.86 -4.02
N CYS A 40 -0.39 -11.35 -2.82
CA CYS A 40 0.88 -11.97 -2.51
C CYS A 40 1.03 -13.32 -3.22
N ALA A 41 2.25 -13.69 -3.62
CA ALA A 41 2.52 -15.01 -4.21
C ALA A 41 2.24 -16.18 -3.24
N THR A 42 2.04 -15.88 -1.94
CA THR A 42 1.51 -16.82 -0.93
C THR A 42 -0.01 -17.00 -0.98
N LYS A 43 -0.68 -16.42 -1.98
CA LYS A 43 -2.11 -16.53 -2.30
C LYS A 43 -3.07 -15.69 -1.46
N TYR A 44 -2.56 -14.71 -0.70
CA TYR A 44 -3.36 -13.80 0.11
C TYR A 44 -3.37 -12.37 -0.46
N HIS A 45 -4.50 -11.68 -0.35
CA HIS A 45 -4.56 -10.23 -0.55
C HIS A 45 -4.16 -9.51 0.73
N LEU A 46 -3.24 -8.54 0.64
CA LEU A 46 -2.86 -7.70 1.77
C LEU A 46 -4.06 -6.85 2.23
N GLN A 47 -4.26 -6.76 3.54
CA GLN A 47 -5.30 -5.96 4.17
C GLN A 47 -4.73 -4.92 5.13
N VAL A 48 -5.34 -3.73 5.12
CA VAL A 48 -5.06 -2.64 6.06
C VAL A 48 -6.34 -2.33 6.83
N HIS A 49 -6.40 -2.75 8.10
CA HIS A 49 -7.60 -2.64 8.92
C HIS A 49 -7.69 -1.30 9.68
N PRO A 50 -8.90 -0.80 9.97
CA PRO A 50 -9.09 0.43 10.77
C PRO A 50 -8.62 0.28 12.22
N GLY A 51 -8.46 -0.95 12.73
CA GLY A 51 -7.92 -1.22 14.07
C GLY A 51 -6.39 -1.31 14.15
N GLY A 52 -5.64 -0.81 13.16
CA GLY A 52 -4.16 -0.82 13.19
C GLY A 52 -3.51 -2.11 12.67
N ARG A 53 -4.30 -3.17 12.44
CA ARG A 53 -3.81 -4.51 12.08
C ARG A 53 -3.52 -4.64 10.58
N ILE A 54 -2.42 -5.31 10.26
CA ILE A 54 -2.06 -5.75 8.91
C ILE A 54 -2.09 -7.29 8.84
N ASN A 55 -2.69 -7.85 7.80
CA ASN A 55 -2.67 -9.29 7.52
C ASN A 55 -2.98 -9.56 6.04
N GLY A 56 -2.94 -10.84 5.66
CA GLY A 56 -3.49 -11.34 4.40
C GLY A 56 -4.88 -11.96 4.59
N THR A 57 -5.70 -11.92 3.55
CA THR A 57 -6.97 -12.64 3.45
C THR A 57 -7.07 -13.47 2.17
N LEU A 58 -7.83 -14.56 2.22
CA LEU A 58 -8.26 -15.33 1.05
C LEU A 58 -9.62 -14.81 0.50
N GLU A 59 -10.32 -13.98 1.27
CA GLU A 59 -11.60 -13.39 0.89
C GLU A 59 -11.42 -12.46 -0.31
N LYS A 60 -11.95 -12.85 -1.47
CA LYS A 60 -11.84 -12.07 -2.70
C LYS A 60 -12.45 -10.68 -2.57
N ASN A 61 -13.56 -10.54 -1.86
CA ASN A 61 -14.35 -9.28 -1.79
C ASN A 61 -14.11 -8.52 -0.49
N SER A 62 -12.92 -8.61 0.09
CA SER A 62 -12.64 -7.90 1.32
C SER A 62 -12.38 -6.41 1.06
N ALA A 63 -13.24 -5.53 1.57
CA ALA A 63 -13.09 -4.08 1.43
C ALA A 63 -11.71 -3.58 1.91
N PHE A 64 -11.19 -4.13 3.01
CA PHE A 64 -9.88 -3.73 3.57
C PHE A 64 -8.67 -4.15 2.74
N SER A 65 -8.88 -4.91 1.65
CA SER A 65 -7.83 -5.26 0.68
C SER A 65 -7.74 -4.32 -0.51
N ILE A 66 -8.66 -3.35 -0.62
CA ILE A 66 -8.64 -2.32 -1.64
C ILE A 66 -7.71 -1.20 -1.15
N LEU A 67 -6.62 -1.01 -1.89
CA LEU A 67 -5.54 -0.11 -1.54
C LEU A 67 -5.41 0.99 -2.59
N GLU A 68 -5.05 2.18 -2.13
CA GLU A 68 -4.66 3.30 -2.94
C GLU A 68 -3.14 3.45 -2.85
N ILE A 69 -2.46 3.26 -3.98
CA ILE A 69 -1.01 3.38 -4.06
C ILE A 69 -0.69 4.72 -4.72
N THR A 70 0.08 5.55 -4.04
CA THR A 70 0.44 6.89 -4.50
C THR A 70 1.96 6.96 -4.64
N ALA A 71 2.46 7.40 -5.79
CA ALA A 71 3.87 7.71 -5.95
C ALA A 71 4.19 8.95 -5.11
N VAL A 72 5.20 8.85 -4.24
CA VAL A 72 5.68 9.99 -3.44
C VAL A 72 7.00 10.54 -3.97
N ASP A 73 7.74 9.70 -4.69
CA ASP A 73 9.03 9.99 -5.32
C ASP A 73 9.29 8.91 -6.38
N VAL A 74 10.33 9.05 -7.20
CA VAL A 74 10.70 8.09 -8.24
C VAL A 74 10.97 6.72 -7.62
N GLY A 75 10.08 5.76 -7.90
CA GLY A 75 10.16 4.41 -7.37
C GLY A 75 9.83 4.28 -5.88
N ILE A 76 9.30 5.33 -5.24
CA ILE A 76 8.85 5.30 -3.84
C ILE A 76 7.33 5.50 -3.82
N VAL A 77 6.65 4.65 -3.05
CA VAL A 77 5.20 4.70 -2.91
C VAL A 77 4.75 4.77 -1.46
N ALA A 78 3.63 5.43 -1.25
CA ALA A 78 2.80 5.28 -0.07
C ALA A 78 1.61 4.36 -0.41
N ILE A 79 1.28 3.43 0.49
CA ILE A 79 0.17 2.49 0.29
C ILE A 79 -0.87 2.74 1.38
N LYS A 80 -2.06 3.20 0.99
CA LYS A 80 -3.18 3.52 1.90
C LYS A 80 -4.31 2.51 1.74
N GLY A 81 -4.86 2.02 2.84
CA GLY A 81 -6.12 1.28 2.82
C GLY A 81 -7.27 2.25 2.56
N LEU A 82 -7.97 2.11 1.43
CA LEU A 82 -8.99 3.07 1.01
C LEU A 82 -10.11 3.21 2.05
N PHE A 83 -10.60 2.07 2.55
CA PHE A 83 -11.72 2.02 3.48
C PHE A 83 -11.32 2.24 4.95
N SER A 84 -10.08 1.90 5.33
CA SER A 84 -9.58 2.16 6.68
C SER A 84 -9.03 3.56 6.85
N GLY A 85 -8.70 4.25 5.74
CA GLY A 85 -8.05 5.56 5.76
C GLY A 85 -6.61 5.53 6.28
N ARG A 86 -6.05 4.36 6.58
CA ARG A 86 -4.73 4.18 7.21
C ARG A 86 -3.66 3.81 6.21
N TYR A 87 -2.43 4.23 6.47
CA TYR A 87 -1.26 3.91 5.67
C TYR A 87 -0.62 2.61 6.16
N LEU A 88 -0.24 1.73 5.23
CA LEU A 88 0.71 0.67 5.53
C LEU A 88 2.02 1.31 5.98
N ALA A 89 2.57 0.85 7.08
CA ALA A 89 3.84 1.34 7.61
C ALA A 89 4.68 0.20 8.19
N MET A 90 6.00 0.39 8.25
CA MET A 90 6.91 -0.56 8.88
C MET A 90 7.80 0.12 9.90
N ASN A 91 7.74 -0.33 11.16
CA ASN A 91 8.55 0.29 12.21
C ASN A 91 9.99 -0.26 12.32
N LYS A 92 10.81 0.39 13.14
CA LYS A 92 12.21 -0.02 13.44
C LYS A 92 12.38 -1.46 13.93
N ARG A 93 11.32 -2.10 14.45
CA ARG A 93 11.33 -3.52 14.85
C ARG A 93 10.90 -4.45 13.70
N GLY A 94 10.80 -3.92 12.49
CA GLY A 94 10.31 -4.57 11.29
C GLY A 94 8.85 -5.01 11.36
N ARG A 95 8.02 -4.47 12.26
CA ARG A 95 6.59 -4.82 12.29
C ARG A 95 5.84 -3.97 11.27
N LEU A 96 5.03 -4.63 10.46
CA LEU A 96 3.99 -3.95 9.68
C LEU A 96 2.85 -3.53 10.61
N TYR A 97 2.36 -2.32 10.43
CA TYR A 97 1.20 -1.76 11.14
C TYR A 97 0.44 -0.79 10.23
N ALA A 98 -0.78 -0.42 10.62
CA ALA A 98 -1.57 0.58 9.90
C ALA A 98 -1.52 1.92 10.64
N SER A 99 -0.79 2.88 10.08
CA SER A 99 -0.62 4.24 10.61
C SER A 99 -1.83 5.12 10.28
N GLU A 100 -2.29 5.91 11.25
CA GLU A 100 -3.37 6.90 11.03
C GLU A 100 -2.91 8.05 10.14
N ASN A 101 -1.70 8.52 10.44
CA ASN A 101 -1.09 9.65 9.76
C ASN A 101 0.05 9.15 8.87
N TYR A 102 0.23 9.83 7.74
CA TYR A 102 1.39 9.63 6.90
C TYR A 102 2.67 10.05 7.62
N ASN A 103 3.75 9.29 7.45
CA ASN A 103 5.09 9.55 8.00
C ASN A 103 6.14 8.74 7.21
N ALA A 104 7.43 8.90 7.55
CA ALA A 104 8.53 8.23 6.85
C ALA A 104 8.49 6.68 6.92
N GLU A 105 7.84 6.09 7.93
CA GLU A 105 7.65 4.62 8.00
C GLU A 105 6.61 4.11 6.99
N CYS A 106 5.85 5.00 6.34
CA CYS A 106 4.85 4.69 5.32
C CYS A 106 5.41 4.64 3.89
N GLU A 107 6.70 4.91 3.71
CA GLU A 107 7.34 4.97 2.40
C GLU A 107 8.03 3.66 2.04
N PHE A 108 7.70 3.15 0.85
CA PHE A 108 8.28 1.91 0.35
C PHE A 108 8.90 2.10 -1.02
N VAL A 109 10.12 1.58 -1.19
CA VAL A 109 10.74 1.42 -2.49
C VAL A 109 10.00 0.32 -3.25
N GLU A 110 9.28 0.70 -4.30
CA GLU A 110 8.62 -0.21 -5.23
C GLU A 110 9.60 -0.63 -6.32
N ARG A 111 9.80 -1.93 -6.48
CA ARG A 111 10.57 -2.49 -7.60
C ARG A 111 9.79 -3.58 -8.30
N ILE A 112 9.72 -3.49 -9.62
CA ILE A 112 9.21 -4.55 -10.48
C ILE A 112 10.16 -5.75 -10.37
N HIS A 113 9.56 -6.91 -10.20
CA HIS A 113 10.19 -8.21 -10.19
C HIS A 113 9.65 -9.03 -11.38
N GLU A 114 10.20 -10.22 -11.56
CA GLU A 114 9.84 -11.10 -12.67
C GLU A 114 8.33 -11.43 -12.67
N LEU A 115 7.79 -11.70 -13.85
CA LEU A 115 6.40 -12.14 -14.06
C LEU A 115 5.33 -11.15 -13.54
N GLY A 116 5.66 -9.85 -13.50
CA GLY A 116 4.73 -8.78 -13.12
C GLY A 116 4.49 -8.65 -11.61
N TYR A 117 5.23 -9.37 -10.77
CA TYR A 117 5.23 -9.15 -9.33
C TYR A 117 6.02 -7.89 -8.98
N ASN A 118 5.63 -7.19 -7.93
CA ASN A 118 6.39 -6.10 -7.35
C ASN A 118 6.87 -6.49 -5.94
N THR A 119 7.94 -5.83 -5.51
CA THR A 119 8.42 -5.84 -4.12
C THR A 119 8.32 -4.44 -3.55
N TYR A 120 8.08 -4.37 -2.24
CA TYR A 120 7.97 -3.11 -1.49
C TYR A 120 8.91 -3.19 -0.30
N ALA A 121 10.05 -2.50 -0.37
CA ALA A 121 11.01 -2.43 0.72
C ALA A 121 10.81 -1.15 1.53
N SER A 122 10.97 -1.20 2.85
CA SER A 122 11.01 0.01 3.68
C SER A 122 12.09 0.96 3.12
N ARG A 123 11.74 2.22 2.88
CA ARG A 123 12.73 3.25 2.53
C ARG A 123 13.65 3.56 3.72
N LEU A 124 13.11 3.46 4.94
CA LEU A 124 13.79 3.91 6.16
C LEU A 124 14.63 2.82 6.84
N TYR A 125 14.27 1.54 6.66
CA TYR A 125 14.84 0.45 7.45
C TYR A 125 15.46 -0.65 6.61
N GLN A 126 16.72 -0.94 6.91
CA GLN A 126 17.52 -2.02 6.32
C GLN A 126 18.52 -2.54 7.35
N THR A 127 19.07 -3.73 7.09
CA THR A 127 20.22 -4.24 7.85
C THR A 127 21.49 -3.90 7.07
N VAL A 128 22.28 -2.99 7.63
CA VAL A 128 23.65 -2.75 7.20
C VAL A 128 24.60 -3.71 7.94
N PRO A 129 25.64 -4.24 7.28
CA PRO A 129 26.65 -5.03 7.98
C PRO A 129 27.45 -4.11 8.91
N ASN A 130 27.71 -4.57 10.14
CA ASN A 130 28.69 -3.90 10.99
C ASN A 130 30.08 -4.23 10.43
N GLY A 131 30.86 -3.20 10.08
CA GLY A 131 32.22 -3.32 9.54
C GLY A 131 33.28 -3.79 10.56
N GLY A 132 32.95 -4.71 11.46
CA GLY A 132 33.84 -5.23 12.49
C GLY A 132 34.26 -6.67 12.22
N ASN A 133 35.51 -6.84 11.76
CA ASN A 133 36.33 -8.05 11.81
C ASN A 133 35.63 -9.41 11.66
N THR A 134 35.39 -9.85 10.42
CA THR A 134 35.69 -11.25 10.01
C THR A 134 35.64 -11.38 8.50
N LYS A 135 36.54 -12.20 7.92
CA LYS A 135 36.64 -12.57 6.49
C LYS A 135 35.41 -13.34 5.94
N ARG A 136 34.18 -13.02 6.37
CA ARG A 136 32.93 -13.50 5.77
C ARG A 136 32.48 -12.43 4.79
N LYS A 137 32.30 -12.79 3.51
CA LYS A 137 31.78 -11.93 2.43
C LYS A 137 30.87 -10.85 3.00
N ALA A 138 31.26 -9.57 2.84
CA ALA A 138 30.45 -8.42 3.23
C ALA A 138 29.01 -8.70 2.79
N SER A 139 28.12 -8.99 3.74
CA SER A 139 26.74 -9.31 3.38
C SER A 139 26.18 -8.05 2.75
N ALA A 140 25.80 -8.07 1.48
CA ALA A 140 25.20 -6.90 0.85
C ALA A 140 24.09 -6.34 1.76
N GLU A 141 23.95 -5.01 1.76
CA GLU A 141 22.88 -4.30 2.44
C GLU A 141 21.54 -5.03 2.24
N ARG A 142 20.86 -5.31 3.35
CA ARG A 142 19.67 -6.15 3.34
C ARG A 142 18.44 -5.33 3.64
N LEU A 143 17.74 -4.98 2.58
CA LEU A 143 16.45 -4.30 2.61
C LEU A 143 15.38 -5.11 3.35
N TRP A 144 14.45 -4.40 3.99
CA TRP A 144 13.33 -5.00 4.72
C TRP A 144 12.05 -4.88 3.92
N TYR A 145 11.47 -6.00 3.53
CA TYR A 145 10.31 -6.04 2.65
C TYR A 145 8.98 -6.16 3.40
N VAL A 146 7.94 -5.53 2.87
CA VAL A 146 6.55 -5.88 3.15
C VAL A 146 6.39 -7.37 2.84
N SER A 147 5.77 -8.12 3.75
CA SER A 147 5.67 -9.57 3.58
C SER A 147 4.51 -10.20 4.32
N VAL A 148 3.80 -11.12 3.66
CA VAL A 148 2.73 -11.96 4.21
C VAL A 148 3.07 -13.43 3.98
N ASN A 149 3.11 -14.23 5.05
CA ASN A 149 3.45 -15.65 4.97
C ASN A 149 2.29 -16.52 4.43
N GLY A 150 2.55 -17.82 4.23
CA GLY A 150 1.53 -18.79 3.77
C GLY A 150 0.35 -19.02 4.72
N LYS A 151 0.34 -18.38 5.90
CA LYS A 151 -0.77 -18.39 6.86
C LYS A 151 -1.49 -17.03 6.94
N GLY A 152 -1.24 -16.13 5.98
CA GLY A 152 -1.82 -14.79 5.95
C GLY A 152 -1.29 -13.85 7.04
N ARG A 153 -0.19 -14.18 7.74
CA ARG A 153 0.36 -13.35 8.82
C ARG A 153 1.53 -12.49 8.31
N PRO A 154 1.63 -11.21 8.73
CA PRO A 154 2.74 -10.36 8.35
C PRO A 154 4.06 -10.89 8.95
N ARG A 155 5.16 -10.77 8.20
CA ARG A 155 6.50 -11.15 8.67
C ARG A 155 7.27 -9.91 9.12
N ARG A 156 8.29 -10.12 9.95
CA ARG A 156 9.21 -9.06 10.35
C ARG A 156 10.13 -8.67 9.19
N GLY A 157 10.25 -7.37 8.91
CA GLY A 157 11.08 -6.82 7.83
C GLY A 157 12.48 -7.44 7.75
N PHE A 158 13.22 -7.44 8.86
CA PHE A 158 14.56 -8.04 8.94
C PHE A 158 14.61 -9.56 8.64
N LYS A 159 13.49 -10.29 8.65
CA LYS A 159 13.41 -11.71 8.29
C LYS A 159 13.06 -11.97 6.83
N THR A 160 12.86 -10.93 6.02
CA THR A 160 12.40 -11.03 4.62
C THR A 160 13.55 -10.98 3.61
N ARG A 161 13.29 -11.42 2.37
CA ARG A 161 14.19 -11.30 1.21
C ARG A 161 13.37 -10.94 -0.02
N ARG A 162 13.99 -10.27 -1.00
CA ARG A 162 13.41 -9.97 -2.31
C ARG A 162 12.84 -11.20 -3.03
N THR A 163 13.55 -12.33 -2.98
CA THR A 163 13.21 -13.56 -3.72
C THR A 163 12.17 -14.44 -3.04
N GLN A 164 11.75 -14.12 -1.81
CA GLN A 164 10.77 -14.94 -1.11
C GLN A 164 9.37 -14.69 -1.67
N LYS A 165 8.62 -15.76 -1.97
CA LYS A 165 7.19 -15.66 -2.38
C LYS A 165 6.37 -14.78 -1.43
N SER A 166 6.68 -14.81 -0.13
CA SER A 166 6.01 -13.98 0.88
C SER A 166 6.24 -12.47 0.73
N SER A 167 7.17 -12.04 -0.12
CA SER A 167 7.54 -10.64 -0.36
C SER A 167 7.20 -10.17 -1.78
N LEU A 168 6.66 -11.07 -2.61
CA LEU A 168 6.24 -10.79 -3.98
C LEU A 168 4.74 -10.52 -4.00
N PHE A 169 4.33 -9.41 -4.60
CA PHE A 169 2.93 -9.00 -4.71
C PHE A 169 2.58 -8.61 -6.13
N LEU A 170 1.54 -9.23 -6.69
CA LEU A 170 0.96 -8.86 -7.97
C LEU A 170 -0.07 -7.74 -7.74
N PRO A 171 0.12 -6.52 -8.28
CA PRO A 171 -0.88 -5.47 -8.22
C PRO A 171 -2.05 -5.80 -9.15
N ARG A 172 -3.19 -6.20 -8.58
CA ARG A 172 -4.40 -6.53 -9.34
C ARG A 172 -5.31 -5.32 -9.49
N VAL A 173 -5.88 -5.16 -10.68
CA VAL A 173 -6.98 -4.22 -10.92
C VAL A 173 -8.21 -4.63 -10.10
N LEU A 174 -9.05 -3.63 -9.79
CA LEU A 174 -10.31 -3.85 -9.09
C LEU A 174 -11.32 -4.49 -10.04
N ASP A 175 -12.16 -5.37 -9.50
CA ASP A 175 -13.30 -5.93 -10.24
C ASP A 175 -14.58 -5.12 -10.03
N ASN A 176 -15.68 -5.52 -10.68
CA ASN A 176 -16.96 -4.81 -10.59
C ASN A 176 -17.48 -4.69 -9.15
N LYS A 177 -17.30 -5.74 -8.33
CA LYS A 177 -17.75 -5.74 -6.93
C LYS A 177 -16.92 -4.79 -6.08
N ASP A 178 -15.62 -4.71 -6.37
CA ASP A 178 -14.74 -3.73 -5.74
C ASP A 178 -15.15 -2.30 -6.08
N HIS A 179 -15.42 -2.02 -7.35
CA HIS A 179 -15.90 -0.71 -7.79
C HIS A 179 -17.24 -0.32 -7.13
N GLU A 180 -18.15 -1.29 -6.97
CA GLU A 180 -19.39 -1.09 -6.25
C GLU A 180 -19.17 -0.74 -4.77
N MET A 181 -18.29 -1.49 -4.07
CA MET A 181 -17.95 -1.17 -2.67
C MET A 181 -17.35 0.24 -2.54
N VAL A 182 -16.50 0.64 -3.48
CA VAL A 182 -15.92 2.00 -3.51
C VAL A 182 -16.99 3.06 -3.75
N ARG A 183 -17.92 2.82 -4.68
CA ARG A 183 -19.05 3.73 -4.94
C ARG A 183 -19.90 3.89 -3.67
N LEU A 184 -20.29 2.78 -3.04
CA LEU A 184 -21.05 2.78 -1.79
C LEU A 184 -20.31 3.50 -0.65
N PHE A 185 -19.00 3.33 -0.57
CA PHE A 185 -18.18 4.07 0.39
C PHE A 185 -18.17 5.56 0.13
N HIS A 186 -18.38 6.04 -1.10
CA HIS A 186 -18.47 7.47 -1.38
C HIS A 186 -19.90 8.03 -1.24
N THR A 187 -20.93 7.23 -1.48
CA THR A 187 -22.33 7.71 -1.51
C THR A 187 -23.12 7.44 -0.23
N SER A 188 -22.75 6.43 0.57
CA SER A 188 -23.54 5.97 1.73
C SER A 188 -22.79 6.13 3.04
N ALA A 189 -23.24 7.07 3.89
CA ALA A 189 -22.74 7.24 5.25
C ALA A 189 -22.95 5.98 6.10
N LYS A 190 -24.14 5.37 5.99
CA LYS A 190 -24.48 4.09 6.67
C LYS A 190 -23.50 2.98 6.33
N TYR A 191 -23.08 2.88 5.07
CA TYR A 191 -22.10 1.89 4.65
C TYR A 191 -20.72 2.15 5.28
N ARG A 192 -20.24 3.40 5.24
CA ARG A 192 -18.98 3.81 5.90
C ARG A 192 -18.96 3.43 7.39
N GLU A 193 -20.03 3.78 8.10
CA GLU A 193 -20.15 3.48 9.53
C GLU A 193 -20.13 1.98 9.82
N SER A 194 -20.76 1.16 8.96
CA SER A 194 -20.81 -0.29 9.16
C SER A 194 -19.43 -0.95 9.04
N LEU A 195 -18.52 -0.40 8.25
CA LEU A 195 -17.14 -0.90 8.08
C LEU A 195 -16.22 -0.54 9.24
N LEU A 196 -16.46 0.60 9.90
CA LEU A 196 -15.61 1.11 10.98
C LEU A 196 -16.01 0.57 12.35
N LYS A 197 -17.23 0.04 12.50
CA LYS A 197 -17.68 -0.58 13.76
C LYS A 197 -16.86 -1.84 14.06
N PRO A 198 -16.31 -1.98 15.28
CA PRO A 198 -15.63 -3.21 15.67
C PRO A 198 -16.62 -4.38 15.64
N PRO A 199 -16.19 -5.59 15.21
CA PRO A 199 -17.06 -6.75 15.21
C PRO A 199 -17.57 -7.04 16.62
N SER A 200 -18.86 -7.31 16.74
CA SER A 200 -19.49 -7.62 18.04
C SER A 200 -18.82 -8.85 18.69
N LYS A 201 -18.87 -8.94 20.02
CA LYS A 201 -18.26 -10.06 20.79
C LYS A 201 -18.69 -11.45 20.25
N ASN A 202 -19.91 -11.56 19.70
CA ASN A 202 -20.44 -12.80 19.11
C ASN A 202 -19.81 -13.16 17.75
N GLN A 203 -19.39 -12.17 16.95
CA GLN A 203 -18.72 -12.42 15.67
C GLN A 203 -17.27 -12.90 15.83
N ARG A 204 -16.60 -12.50 16.92
CA ARG A 204 -15.24 -12.96 17.24
C ARG A 204 -15.19 -14.46 17.53
N ARG A 205 -16.23 -15.01 18.19
CA ARG A 205 -16.33 -16.44 18.50
C ARG A 205 -16.45 -17.33 17.24
N ARG A 206 -17.12 -16.84 16.19
CA ARG A 206 -17.35 -17.62 14.95
C ARG A 206 -16.16 -17.69 14.00
N ARG A 207 -15.20 -16.76 14.08
CA ARG A 207 -13.99 -16.73 13.22
C ARG A 207 -12.78 -17.44 13.83
N GLY A 208 -12.92 -18.00 15.04
CA GLY A 208 -11.87 -18.70 15.78
C GLY A 208 -11.98 -20.22 15.73
N HIS A 209 -12.90 -20.77 14.93
CA HIS A 209 -13.08 -22.21 14.73
C HIS A 209 -12.65 -22.61 13.32
#